data_AF-W6KDI8-F1
#
_entry.id   AF-W6KDI8-F1
#
_cell.length_a   1.000
_cell.length_b   1.000
_cell.length_c   1.000
_cell.angle_alpha   90.00
_cell.angle_beta   90.00
_cell.angle_gamma   90.00
#
_symmetry.space_group_name_H-M   'P 1'
#
loop_
_entity.id
_entity.type
_entity.pdbx_description
1 polymer ?
#
loop_
_entity_poly.entity_id
_entity_poly.type
_entity_poly.pdbx_seq_one_letter_code
_entity_poly.pdbx_strand_id
1 'polypeptide(L)' 'MQSIMEWAEMGGYASFIWPCYILATVVLVAVLIQSLKAARDQETTLDSLKQAVRGQPQGETEREA' A
#
# COMPACT_ATOMS: atom_id res chain seq x y z
N MET A 1 -23.46 3.43 -32.01
CA MET A 1 -22.55 2.80 -31.02
C MET A 1 -21.23 2.38 -31.69
N GLN A 2 -20.49 3.30 -32.33
CA GLN A 2 -19.20 3.01 -32.97
C GLN A 2 -18.07 3.99 -32.57
N SER A 3 -18.40 5.00 -31.76
CA SER A 3 -17.56 6.18 -31.56
C SER A 3 -16.33 5.97 -30.65
N ILE A 4 -16.36 4.99 -29.75
CA ILE A 4 -15.24 4.73 -28.81
C ILE A 4 -14.13 3.94 -29.51
N MET A 5 -14.48 3.08 -30.47
CA MET A 5 -13.54 2.23 -31.19
C MET A 5 -12.80 3.03 -32.27
N GLU A 6 -13.47 3.96 -32.97
CA GLU A 6 -12.82 4.91 -33.89
C GLU A 6 -11.87 5.91 -33.19
N TRP A 7 -12.17 6.30 -31.96
CA TRP A 7 -11.27 7.17 -31.16
C TRP A 7 -10.05 6.41 -30.65
N ALA A 8 -10.22 5.13 -30.29
CA ALA A 8 -9.11 4.21 -30.03
C ALA A 8 -8.30 3.90 -31.31
N GLU A 9 -8.87 4.09 -32.49
CA GLU A 9 -8.20 4.05 -33.78
C GLU A 9 -7.78 5.45 -34.29
N MET A 10 -7.66 6.48 -33.42
CA MET A 10 -7.16 7.81 -33.80
C MET A 10 -5.77 7.75 -34.44
N GLY A 11 -5.73 7.59 -35.77
CA GLY A 11 -4.56 7.81 -36.62
C GLY A 11 -3.29 7.04 -36.26
N GLY A 12 -3.39 5.88 -35.60
CA GLY A 12 -2.24 5.03 -35.26
C GLY A 12 -1.48 5.36 -33.96
N TYR A 13 -1.86 6.41 -33.22
CA TYR A 13 -1.12 6.82 -32.00
C TYR A 13 -1.59 6.14 -30.71
N ALA A 14 -2.77 5.53 -30.71
CA ALA A 14 -3.35 4.90 -29.53
C ALA A 14 -2.45 3.80 -28.95
N SER A 15 -1.78 3.02 -29.79
CA SER A 15 -0.84 1.97 -29.39
C SER A 15 0.37 2.49 -28.59
N PHE A 16 0.71 3.78 -28.69
CA PHE A 16 1.77 4.42 -27.91
C PHE A 16 1.27 5.01 -26.59
N ILE A 17 0.00 5.42 -26.54
CA ILE A 17 -0.59 6.10 -25.38
C ILE A 17 -1.09 5.08 -24.34
N TRP A 18 -1.73 4.00 -24.80
CA TRP A 18 -2.20 2.91 -23.94
C TRP A 18 -1.14 2.32 -23.01
N PRO A 19 0.09 1.98 -23.46
CA PRO A 19 1.11 1.43 -22.57
C PRO A 19 1.55 2.43 -21.49
N CYS A 20 1.56 3.73 -21.75
CA CYS A 20 1.83 4.75 -20.72
C CYS A 20 0.74 4.76 -19.64
N TYR A 21 -0.53 4.67 -20.02
CA TYR A 21 -1.64 4.58 -19.07
C TYR A 21 -1.65 3.26 -18.30
N ILE A 22 -1.31 2.14 -18.94
CA ILE A 22 -1.12 0.85 -18.27
C ILE A 22 -0.02 0.97 -17.22
N LEU A 23 1.12 1.54 -17.58
CA LEU A 23 2.27 1.68 -16.68
C LEU A 23 1.94 2.58 -15.49
N ALA A 24 1.27 3.71 -15.72
CA ALA A 24 0.78 4.57 -14.65
C ALA A 24 -0.21 3.84 -13.73
N THR A 25 -1.12 3.04 -14.30
CA THR A 25 -2.08 2.23 -13.54
C THR A 25 -1.37 1.18 -12.69
N VAL A 26 -0.35 0.51 -13.23
CA VAL A 26 0.47 -0.46 -12.49
C VAL A 26 1.16 0.22 -11.30
N VAL A 27 1.75 1.39 -11.50
CA VAL A 27 2.38 2.16 -10.40
C VAL A 27 1.35 2.51 -9.33
N LEU A 28 0.18 3.00 -9.73
CA LEU A 28 -0.87 3.41 -8.81
C LEU A 28 -1.40 2.22 -7.99
N VAL A 29 -1.60 1.07 -8.63
CA VAL A 29 -1.96 -0.19 -7.95
C VAL A 29 -0.86 -0.66 -7.01
N ALA A 30 0.40 -0.59 -7.40
CA ALA A 30 1.53 -0.99 -6.55
C ALA A 30 1.60 -0.14 -5.27
N VAL A 31 1.40 1.18 -5.39
CA VAL A 31 1.33 2.10 -4.25
C VAL A 31 0.11 1.81 -3.39
N LEU A 32 -1.05 1.55 -3.99
CA LEU A 32 -2.27 1.20 -3.26
C LEU A 32 -2.07 -0.06 -2.42
N ILE A 33 -1.48 -1.11 -3.01
CA ILE A 33 -1.16 -2.36 -2.30
C ILE A 33 -0.18 -2.10 -1.15
N GLN A 34 0.86 -1.27 -1.37
CA GLN A 34 1.79 -0.89 -0.31
C GLN A 34 1.13 -0.12 0.81
N SER A 35 0.22 0.81 0.50
CA SER A 35 -0.55 1.56 1.50
C SER A 35 -1.43 0.63 2.35
N LEU A 36 -2.15 -0.28 1.70
CA LEU A 36 -2.97 -1.28 2.39
C LEU A 36 -2.12 -2.23 3.24
N LYS A 37 -0.94 -2.63 2.76
CA LYS A 37 -0.02 -3.50 3.51
C LYS A 37 0.60 -2.77 4.70
N ALA A 38 1.05 -1.53 4.52
CA ALA A 38 1.59 -0.69 5.57
C ALA A 38 0.55 -0.36 6.64
N ALA A 39 -0.72 -0.18 6.26
CA ALA A 39 -1.80 -0.02 7.23
C ALA A 39 -1.99 -1.28 8.11
N ARG A 40 -1.89 -2.48 7.52
CA ARG A 40 -1.99 -3.75 8.25
C ARG A 40 -0.75 -4.05 9.12
N ASP A 41 0.44 -3.71 8.65
CA ASP A 41 1.69 -3.91 9.42
C ASP A 41 1.79 -2.94 10.62
N GLN A 42 1.16 -1.76 10.53
CA GLN A 42 1.09 -0.82 11.65
C GLN A 42 0.26 -1.37 12.83
N GLU A 43 -0.83 -2.10 12.57
CA GLU A 43 -1.59 -2.75 13.64
C GLU A 43 -0.78 -3.85 14.34
N THR A 44 0.01 -4.61 13.59
CA THR A 44 0.87 -5.69 14.15
C THR A 44 2.02 -5.13 14.99
N THR A 45 2.62 -4.03 14.54
CA THR A 45 3.73 -3.40 15.27
C THR A 45 3.24 -2.81 16.60
N LEU A 46 2.07 -2.17 16.60
CA LEU A 46 1.47 -1.65 17.83
C LEU A 46 1.06 -2.76 18.80
N ASP A 47 0.59 -3.90 18.30
CA ASP A 47 0.24 -5.02 19.16
C ASP A 47 1.48 -5.68 19.78
N SER A 48 2.57 -5.82 19.01
CA SER A 48 3.85 -6.33 19.52
C SER A 48 4.46 -5.44 20.61
N LEU A 49 4.38 -4.11 20.44
CA LEU A 49 4.89 -3.14 21.41
C LEU A 49 4.00 -3.05 22.66
N LYS A 50 2.67 -3.16 22.51
CA LYS A 50 1.75 -3.23 23.66
C LYS A 50 1.94 -4.49 24.48
N GLN A 51 2.20 -5.63 23.85
CA GLN A 51 2.49 -6.88 24.55
C GLN A 51 3.83 -6.82 25.30
N ALA A 52 4.86 -6.19 24.74
CA ALA A 52 6.15 -6.00 25.41
C ALA A 52 6.05 -5.12 26.67
N VAL A 53 5.27 -4.03 26.61
CA VAL A 53 5.06 -3.13 27.77
C VAL A 53 4.14 -3.75 28.82
N ARG A 54 3.09 -4.47 28.40
CA ARG A 54 2.15 -5.14 29.33
C ARG A 54 2.72 -6.41 29.97
N GLY A 55 3.74 -7.00 29.33
CA GLY A 55 4.46 -8.19 29.79
C GLY A 55 5.63 -7.89 30.75
N GLN A 56 5.94 -6.63 31.03
CA GLN A 56 6.84 -6.28 32.14
C GLN A 56 6.02 -6.14 33.44
N PRO A 57 6.00 -7.16 34.33
CA PRO A 57 5.71 -6.91 35.72
C PRO A 57 6.79 -5.96 36.25
N GLN A 58 6.40 -4.70 36.35
CA GLN A 58 7.10 -3.63 37.06
C GLN A 58 7.19 -4.02 38.55
N GLY A 59 8.10 -4.93 38.87
CA GLY A 59 8.23 -5.54 40.20
C GLY A 59 9.67 -5.75 40.67
N GLU A 60 10.69 -5.38 39.88
CA GLU A 60 12.09 -5.66 40.25
C GLU A 60 12.92 -4.41 40.55
N THR A 61 12.40 -3.19 40.39
CA THR A 61 13.17 -1.97 40.72
C THR A 61 12.96 -1.47 42.16
N GLU A 62 12.13 -2.14 42.97
CA GLU A 62 11.86 -1.74 44.37
C GLU A 62 12.51 -2.66 45.42
N ARG A 63 13.47 -3.52 45.03
CA ARG A 63 14.17 -4.42 45.97
C ARG A 63 15.66 -4.14 46.19
N GLU A 64 16.26 -3.18 45.48
CA GLU A 64 17.66 -2.80 45.70
C GLU A 64 17.88 -1.29 45.59
N ALA A 65 17.46 -0.52 46.61
CA ALA A 65 18.04 0.77 46.96
C ALA A 65 17.76 1.13 48.42
#